data_AF-A0A0C3F8W0-F1
#
_entry.id   AF-A0A0C3F8W0-F1
#
_cell.length_a   1.000
_cell.length_b   1.000
_cell.length_c   1.000
_cell.angle_alpha   90.00
_cell.angle_beta   90.00
_cell.angle_gamma   90.00
#
_symmetry.space_group_name_H-M   'P 1'
#
loop_
_entity.id
_entity.type
_entity.pdbx_description
1 polymer ?
#
loop_
_entity_poly.entity_id
_entity_poly.type
_entity_poly.pdbx_seq_one_letter_code
_entity_poly.pdbx_strand_id
1 'polypeptide(L)'
;MPPKSQPKIYQLLLKTHKLTILLTTPPNTTIASLKREAFSALSSDVNQVEDVPRVVDEDNFEISRAVKDKGKKTVQYEVLEGSQTVKDNLTNWEVLFLQFRDQSGKLMPVEVTQPSLIDEDDEEPPRYRPLESSDNKGKRKAPEE
;
A
#
# COMPACT_ATOMS: atom_id res chain seq x y z
N MET A 1 -28.68 -2.93 -12.58
CA MET A 1 -28.29 -1.59 -12.08
C MET A 1 -27.59 -0.85 -13.20
N PRO A 2 -27.82 0.47 -13.37
CA PRO A 2 -27.03 1.26 -14.31
C PRO A 2 -25.55 1.26 -13.88
N PRO A 3 -24.60 1.27 -14.83
CA PRO A 3 -23.18 1.39 -14.50
C PRO A 3 -22.94 2.70 -13.73
N LYS A 4 -22.14 2.65 -12.66
CA LYS A 4 -21.78 3.84 -11.89
C LYS A 4 -21.08 4.84 -12.82
N SER A 5 -21.53 6.10 -12.79
CA SER A 5 -20.89 7.19 -13.52
C SER A 5 -19.44 7.33 -13.08
N GLN A 6 -18.53 7.51 -14.03
CA GLN A 6 -17.12 7.72 -13.71
C GLN A 6 -16.93 9.02 -12.91
N PRO A 7 -15.97 9.06 -11.97
CA PRO A 7 -15.63 10.27 -11.24
C PRO A 7 -15.16 11.38 -12.18
N LYS A 8 -15.60 12.63 -11.90
CA LYS A 8 -15.09 13.82 -12.59
C LYS A 8 -13.72 14.26 -12.07
N ILE A 9 -13.40 13.88 -10.85
CA ILE A 9 -12.15 14.16 -10.14
C ILE A 9 -11.77 12.87 -9.41
N TYR A 10 -10.49 12.53 -9.44
CA TYR A 10 -9.89 11.42 -8.74
C TYR A 10 -9.11 11.95 -7.53
N GLN A 11 -9.34 11.33 -6.38
CA GLN A 11 -8.51 11.48 -5.19
C GLN A 11 -7.61 10.24 -5.11
N LEU A 12 -6.30 10.42 -5.12
CA LEU A 12 -5.32 9.33 -5.10
C LEU A 12 -4.44 9.47 -3.86
N LEU A 13 -4.11 8.34 -3.23
CA LEU A 13 -3.20 8.32 -2.08
C LEU A 13 -1.86 7.74 -2.52
N LEU A 14 -0.82 8.57 -2.55
CA LEU A 14 0.52 8.14 -2.85
C LEU A 14 1.29 7.90 -1.56
N LYS A 15 1.66 6.65 -1.30
CA LYS A 15 2.29 6.21 -0.05
C LYS A 15 3.75 5.89 -0.22
N THR A 16 4.54 6.26 0.78
CA THR A 16 5.93 5.84 0.94
C THR A 16 6.34 5.97 2.41
N HIS A 17 7.11 5.03 2.93
CA HIS A 17 7.54 5.00 4.34
C HIS A 17 6.36 5.36 5.26
N LYS A 18 6.48 6.44 6.03
CA LYS A 18 5.41 6.99 6.89
C LYS A 18 4.66 8.18 6.26
N LEU A 19 4.98 8.54 5.02
CA LEU A 19 4.39 9.65 4.28
C LEU A 19 3.23 9.19 3.39
N THR A 20 2.15 9.97 3.39
CA THR A 20 1.05 9.85 2.43
C THR A 20 0.78 11.21 1.80
N ILE A 21 0.91 11.29 0.47
CA ILE A 21 0.62 12.48 -0.33
C ILE A 21 -0.75 12.26 -0.98
N LEU A 22 -1.66 13.22 -0.81
CA LEU A 22 -2.97 13.19 -1.46
C LEU A 22 -2.89 14.00 -2.76
N LEU A 23 -3.19 13.34 -3.88
CA LEU A 23 -3.22 13.96 -5.21
C LEU A 23 -4.67 14.08 -5.68
N THR A 24 -5.07 15.28 -6.11
CA THR A 24 -6.40 15.55 -6.67
C THR A 24 -6.24 15.87 -8.15
N THR A 25 -6.83 15.05 -9.03
CA THR A 25 -6.56 15.15 -10.46
C THR A 25 -7.79 14.85 -11.34
N PRO A 26 -7.91 15.47 -12.53
CA PRO A 26 -8.89 15.08 -13.55
C PRO A 26 -8.65 13.66 -14.11
N PRO A 27 -9.69 13.03 -14.70
CA PRO A 27 -9.59 11.67 -15.27
C PRO A 27 -8.57 11.51 -16.39
N ASN A 28 -8.35 12.56 -17.19
CA ASN A 28 -7.50 12.50 -18.38
C ASN A 28 -6.02 12.83 -18.08
N THR A 29 -5.68 13.09 -16.82
CA THR A 29 -4.30 13.33 -16.41
C THR A 29 -3.47 12.07 -16.64
N THR A 30 -2.23 12.24 -17.10
CA THR A 30 -1.30 11.14 -17.32
C THR A 30 -0.52 10.79 -16.06
N ILE A 31 -0.04 9.55 -15.96
CA ILE A 31 0.82 9.13 -14.85
C ILE A 31 2.11 9.97 -14.80
N ALA A 32 2.68 10.37 -15.94
CA ALA A 32 3.83 11.28 -15.98
C ALA A 32 3.52 12.65 -15.36
N SER A 33 2.28 13.16 -15.49
CA SER A 33 1.88 14.40 -14.82
C SER A 33 1.71 14.20 -13.31
N LEU A 34 1.19 13.05 -12.88
CA LEU A 34 1.15 12.70 -11.45
C LEU A 34 2.54 12.56 -10.85
N LYS A 35 3.50 12.02 -11.61
CA LYS A 35 4.89 11.91 -11.21
C LYS A 35 5.51 13.30 -10.96
N ARG A 36 5.22 14.27 -11.83
CA ARG A 36 5.59 15.68 -11.63
C ARG A 36 5.00 16.29 -10.36
N GLU A 37 3.71 16.08 -10.12
CA GLU A 37 3.05 16.56 -8.89
C GLU A 37 3.64 15.90 -7.64
N ALA A 38 3.91 14.59 -7.70
CA ALA A 38 4.55 13.85 -6.63
C ALA A 38 5.97 14.36 -6.37
N PHE A 39 6.77 14.63 -7.41
CA PHE A 39 8.10 15.21 -7.28
C PHE A 39 8.04 16.59 -6.62
N SER A 40 7.13 17.46 -7.06
CA SER A 40 6.93 18.77 -6.44
C SER A 40 6.55 18.67 -4.96
N ALA A 41 5.74 17.67 -4.58
CA ALA A 41 5.41 17.43 -3.19
C ALA A 41 6.62 16.91 -2.40
N LEU A 42 7.33 15.91 -2.91
CA LEU A 42 8.49 15.30 -2.24
C LEU A 42 9.67 16.27 -2.08
N SER A 43 9.85 17.21 -3.02
CA SER A 43 10.91 18.22 -2.97
C SER A 43 10.56 19.44 -2.11
N SER A 44 9.33 19.52 -1.60
CA SER A 44 8.90 20.67 -0.80
C SER A 44 9.53 20.67 0.59
N ASP A 45 9.95 21.83 1.07
CA ASP A 45 10.58 22.01 2.39
C ASP A 45 9.69 21.58 3.56
N VAL A 46 8.38 21.49 3.37
CA VAL A 46 7.43 21.04 4.40
C VAL A 46 7.40 19.51 4.57
N ASN A 47 8.00 18.76 3.64
CA ASN A 47 7.96 17.29 3.60
C ASN A 47 9.30 16.66 3.99
N GLN A 48 9.97 17.21 5.01
CA GLN A 48 11.19 16.64 5.59
C GLN A 48 10.85 15.54 6.61
N VAL A 49 10.29 14.42 6.12
CA VAL A 49 10.05 13.23 6.93
C VAL A 49 11.33 12.43 7.04
N GLU A 50 11.70 12.03 8.26
CA GLU A 50 12.81 11.12 8.49
C GLU A 50 12.59 9.81 7.71
N ASP A 51 13.69 9.19 7.25
CA ASP A 51 13.72 7.95 6.45
C ASP A 51 13.25 8.06 4.99
N VAL A 52 12.54 9.12 4.57
CA VAL A 52 12.15 9.27 3.15
C VAL A 52 13.34 9.76 2.31
N PRO A 53 13.74 9.04 1.24
CA PRO A 53 14.83 9.46 0.36
C PRO A 53 14.57 10.83 -0.26
N ARG A 54 15.58 11.70 -0.25
CA ARG A 54 15.53 12.98 -0.97
C ARG A 54 15.60 12.73 -2.47
N VAL A 55 14.61 13.24 -3.19
CA VAL A 55 14.57 13.21 -4.65
C VAL A 55 15.12 14.51 -5.21
N VAL A 56 16.00 14.39 -6.21
CA VAL A 56 16.59 15.53 -6.94
C VAL A 56 15.92 15.66 -8.31
N ASP A 57 15.49 14.53 -8.87
CA ASP A 57 14.87 14.43 -10.19
C ASP A 57 13.65 13.48 -10.13
N GLU A 58 12.73 13.64 -11.07
CA GLU A 58 11.62 12.72 -11.32
C GLU A 58 12.13 11.31 -11.63
N ASP A 59 13.29 11.20 -12.29
CA ASP A 59 13.88 9.89 -12.62
C ASP A 59 14.32 9.10 -11.38
N ASN A 60 14.41 9.71 -10.20
CA ASN A 60 14.83 9.04 -8.97
C ASN A 60 13.77 8.08 -8.39
N PHE A 61 12.56 8.05 -8.93
CA PHE A 61 11.51 7.17 -8.45
C PHE A 61 10.52 6.78 -9.54
N GLU A 62 9.67 5.81 -9.25
CA GLU A 62 8.53 5.43 -10.07
C GLU A 62 7.26 5.31 -9.21
N ILE A 63 6.11 5.55 -9.83
CA ILE A 63 4.80 5.30 -9.25
C ILE A 63 4.39 3.87 -9.58
N SER A 64 4.01 3.11 -8.56
CA SER A 64 3.61 1.72 -8.68
C SER A 64 2.27 1.44 -8.00
N ARG A 65 1.58 0.40 -8.47
CA ARG A 65 0.33 -0.10 -7.92
C ARG A 65 0.54 -1.47 -7.30
N ALA A 66 -0.10 -1.72 -6.17
CA ALA A 66 -0.11 -3.05 -5.56
C ALA A 66 -1.00 -4.01 -6.36
N VAL A 67 -0.41 -5.10 -6.86
CA VAL A 67 -1.11 -6.20 -7.52
C VAL A 67 -1.24 -7.34 -6.52
N LYS A 68 -2.48 -7.59 -6.07
CA LYS A 68 -2.80 -8.72 -5.21
C LYS A 68 -3.05 -9.96 -6.07
N ASP A 69 -2.08 -10.85 -6.09
CA ASP A 69 -2.20 -12.15 -6.75
C ASP A 69 -3.04 -13.09 -5.88
N LYS A 70 -4.13 -13.66 -6.41
CA LYS A 70 -5.06 -14.50 -5.64
C LYS A 70 -4.35 -15.78 -5.21
N GLY A 71 -3.86 -15.83 -3.98
CA GLY A 71 -3.26 -17.02 -3.37
C GLY A 71 -1.85 -16.82 -2.81
N LYS A 72 -1.20 -15.66 -3.03
CA LYS A 72 0.11 -15.34 -2.45
C LYS A 72 -0.04 -14.37 -1.28
N LYS A 73 0.72 -14.59 -0.20
CA LYS A 73 0.83 -13.67 0.94
C LYS A 73 1.64 -12.41 0.61
N THR A 74 2.43 -12.44 -0.46
CA THR A 74 3.29 -11.31 -0.87
C THR A 74 2.57 -10.40 -1.84
N VAL A 75 2.56 -9.11 -1.54
CA VAL A 75 2.08 -8.06 -2.45
C VAL A 75 3.17 -7.82 -3.50
N GLN A 76 2.81 -7.90 -4.78
CA GLN A 76 3.68 -7.49 -5.87
C GLN A 76 3.36 -6.05 -6.24
N TYR A 77 4.33 -5.32 -6.76
CA TYR A 77 4.15 -3.95 -7.19
C TYR A 77 4.47 -3.81 -8.67
N GLU A 78 3.53 -3.22 -9.40
CA GLU A 78 3.62 -2.99 -10.85
C GLU A 78 3.84 -1.49 -11.08
N VAL A 79 4.93 -1.14 -11.78
CA VAL A 79 5.21 0.25 -12.17
C VAL A 79 4.22 0.69 -13.24
N LEU A 80 3.61 1.86 -13.04
CA LEU A 80 2.67 2.44 -13.99
C LEU A 80 3.42 3.19 -15.08
N GLU A 81 2.94 3.05 -16.33
CA GLU A 81 3.58 3.66 -17.48
C GLU A 81 3.19 5.15 -17.59
N GLY A 82 4.15 6.04 -17.87
CA GLY A 82 3.92 7.49 -17.90
C GLY A 82 2.87 7.97 -18.91
N SER A 83 2.68 7.22 -20.00
CA SER A 83 1.72 7.50 -21.09
C SER A 83 0.26 7.20 -20.70
N GLN A 84 0.05 6.37 -19.69
CA GLN A 84 -1.26 5.94 -19.23
C GLN A 84 -2.05 7.08 -18.58
N THR A 85 -3.37 7.04 -18.71
CA THR A 85 -4.27 7.98 -18.03
C THR A 85 -4.78 7.41 -16.71
N VAL A 86 -5.11 8.31 -15.79
CA VAL A 86 -5.70 7.97 -14.49
C VAL A 86 -7.00 7.18 -14.66
N LYS A 87 -7.90 7.64 -15.52
CA LYS A 87 -9.20 7.00 -15.73
C LYS A 87 -9.10 5.56 -16.21
N ASP A 88 -8.14 5.25 -17.06
CA ASP A 88 -8.03 3.94 -17.68
C ASP A 88 -7.33 2.91 -16.77
N ASN A 89 -6.59 3.38 -15.76
CA ASN A 89 -5.69 2.53 -14.97
C ASN A 89 -6.01 2.51 -13.46
N LEU A 90 -6.65 3.55 -12.95
CA LEU A 90 -6.84 3.78 -11.52
C LEU A 90 -8.32 3.92 -11.16
N THR A 91 -8.64 3.65 -9.90
CA THR A 91 -9.96 3.92 -9.32
C THR A 91 -9.92 5.16 -8.42
N ASN A 92 -11.08 5.70 -8.05
CA ASN A 92 -11.11 6.81 -7.09
C ASN A 92 -10.72 6.30 -5.70
N TRP A 93 -9.94 7.07 -4.95
CA TRP A 93 -9.31 6.68 -3.69
C TRP A 93 -8.32 5.51 -3.80
N GLU A 94 -7.76 5.27 -5.00
CA GLU A 94 -6.72 4.26 -5.20
C GLU A 94 -5.48 4.59 -4.37
N VAL A 95 -4.86 3.55 -3.81
CA VAL A 95 -3.58 3.66 -3.10
C VAL A 95 -2.45 3.28 -4.05
N LEU A 96 -1.58 4.24 -4.29
CA LEU A 96 -0.36 4.12 -5.09
C LEU A 96 0.86 4.13 -4.17
N PHE A 97 1.99 3.66 -4.70
CA PHE A 97 3.22 3.45 -3.95
C PHE A 97 4.42 4.00 -4.70
N LEU A 98 5.34 4.63 -3.99
CA LEU A 98 6.61 5.07 -4.57
C LEU A 98 7.67 3.97 -4.48
N GLN A 99 8.35 3.73 -5.60
CA GLN A 99 9.58 2.94 -5.67
C GLN A 99 10.73 3.85 -6.01
N PHE A 100 11.64 4.06 -5.06
CA PHE A 100 12.85 4.85 -5.32
C PHE A 100 13.89 4.04 -6.08
N ARG A 101 14.76 4.74 -6.79
CA ARG A 101 15.95 4.18 -7.41
C ARG A 101 17.15 4.34 -6.49
N ASP A 102 18.03 3.35 -6.50
CA ASP A 102 19.34 3.46 -5.87
C ASP A 102 20.33 4.24 -6.76
N GLN A 103 21.57 4.39 -6.29
CA GLN A 103 22.65 5.06 -7.04
C GLN A 103 23.00 4.37 -8.37
N SER A 104 22.64 3.10 -8.55
CA SER A 104 22.83 2.35 -9.79
C SER A 104 21.64 2.48 -10.76
N GLY A 105 20.58 3.19 -10.35
CA GLY A 105 19.35 3.35 -11.12
C GLY A 105 18.37 2.17 -10.97
N LYS A 106 18.66 1.21 -10.09
CA LYS A 106 17.81 0.05 -9.85
C LYS A 106 16.67 0.39 -8.91
N LEU A 107 15.46 -0.08 -9.23
CA LEU A 107 14.29 0.07 -8.37
C LEU A 107 14.46 -0.71 -7.07
N MET A 108 14.30 -0.01 -5.95
CA MET A 108 14.26 -0.57 -4.62
C MET A 108 12.86 -1.09 -4.29
N PRO A 109 12.73 -2.02 -3.33
CA PRO A 109 11.43 -2.46 -2.85
C PRO A 109 10.58 -1.29 -2.33
N VAL A 110 9.26 -1.40 -2.48
CA VAL A 110 8.33 -0.44 -1.85
C VAL A 110 8.45 -0.56 -0.34
N GLU A 111 8.76 0.56 0.30
CA GLU A 111 8.72 0.71 1.75
C GLU A 111 7.50 1.54 2.12
N VAL A 112 6.61 0.99 2.95
CA VAL A 112 5.45 1.68 3.53
C VAL A 112 5.18 1.13 4.92
N THR A 113 5.00 2.02 5.88
CA THR A 113 4.50 1.70 7.21
C THR A 113 2.98 1.79 7.19
N GLN A 114 2.33 0.71 7.60
CA GLN A 114 0.89 0.73 7.86
C GLN A 114 0.67 1.25 9.29
N PRO A 115 -0.15 2.31 9.49
CA PRO A 115 -0.52 2.73 10.83
C PRO A 115 -1.19 1.57 11.59
N SER A 116 -0.82 1.37 12.85
CA SER A 116 -1.51 0.44 13.74
C SER A 116 -2.97 0.87 13.91
N LEU A 117 -3.87 -0.11 13.94
CA LEU A 117 -5.30 0.10 14.22
C LEU A 117 -5.65 -0.21 15.69
N ILE A 118 -4.65 -0.52 16.51
CA ILE A 118 -4.77 -0.90 17.91
C ILE A 118 -4.21 0.28 18.71
N ASP A 119 -5.03 0.85 19.59
CA ASP A 119 -4.57 1.83 20.56
C ASP A 119 -3.63 1.12 21.55
N GLU A 120 -2.48 1.71 21.88
CA GLU A 120 -1.45 1.10 22.74
C GLU A 120 -1.98 0.68 24.13
N ASP A 121 -3.12 1.22 24.56
CA ASP A 121 -3.81 0.87 25.81
C ASP A 121 -4.64 -0.43 25.76
N ASP A 122 -4.88 -1.00 24.57
CA ASP A 122 -5.65 -2.25 24.36
C ASP A 122 -4.74 -3.47 24.09
N GLU A 123 -3.46 -3.42 24.47
CA GLU A 123 -2.57 -4.58 24.45
C GLU A 123 -2.98 -5.57 25.57
N GLU A 124 -4.06 -6.34 25.35
CA GLU A 124 -4.46 -7.44 26.23
C GLU A 124 -3.22 -8.35 26.43
N PRO A 125 -2.77 -8.58 27.69
CA PRO A 125 -1.64 -9.45 27.93
C PRO A 125 -1.93 -10.82 27.34
N PRO A 126 -0.93 -11.50 26.76
CA PRO A 126 -1.14 -12.78 26.09
C PRO A 126 -1.83 -13.74 27.06
N ARG A 127 -3.08 -14.10 26.75
CA ARG A 127 -3.81 -15.14 27.46
C ARG A 127 -2.98 -16.42 27.27
N TYR A 128 -2.24 -16.80 28.30
CA TYR A 128 -1.57 -18.10 28.38
C TYR A 128 -2.60 -19.17 28.01
N ARG A 129 -2.48 -19.78 26.83
CA ARG A 129 -3.16 -21.04 26.58
C ARG A 129 -2.45 -22.07 27.45
N PRO A 130 -3.13 -22.73 28.41
CA PRO A 130 -2.57 -23.92 29.01
C PRO A 130 -2.27 -24.90 27.87
N LEU A 131 -1.02 -25.37 27.79
CA LEU A 131 -0.64 -26.49 26.94
C LEU A 131 -1.55 -27.67 27.29
N GLU A 132 -2.44 -28.06 26.38
CA GLU A 132 -3.20 -29.30 26.52
C GLU A 132 -2.19 -30.46 26.52
N SER A 133 -1.95 -31.00 27.72
CA SER A 133 -1.24 -32.25 27.92
C SER A 133 -2.04 -33.38 27.27
N SER A 134 -1.43 -34.02 26.29
CA SER A 134 -1.90 -35.25 25.68
C SER A 134 -2.00 -36.37 26.73
N ASP A 135 -3.22 -36.71 27.15
CA ASP A 135 -3.50 -37.94 27.89
C ASP A 135 -4.44 -38.85 27.10
N ASN A 136 -3.82 -39.66 26.24
CA ASN A 136 -4.42 -40.81 25.57
C ASN A 136 -4.65 -41.92 26.61
N LYS A 137 -5.78 -41.92 27.32
CA LYS A 137 -6.21 -43.07 28.13
C LYS A 137 -7.73 -43.25 28.18
N GLY A 138 -8.20 -44.40 27.71
CA GLY A 138 -9.37 -45.05 28.30
C GLY A 138 -10.51 -45.39 27.35
N LYS A 139 -10.61 -46.68 27.01
CA LYS A 139 -11.82 -47.30 26.45
C LYS A 139 -13.02 -47.07 27.38
N ARG A 140 -14.21 -46.80 26.83
CA ARG A 140 -15.44 -47.60 27.06
C ARG A 140 -16.62 -47.19 26.16
N LYS A 141 -17.28 -48.22 25.64
CA LYS A 141 -18.59 -48.27 24.96
C LYS A 141 -19.67 -47.59 25.80
N ALA A 142 -20.62 -46.92 25.15
CA ALA A 142 -21.95 -46.64 25.69
C ALA A 142 -22.97 -47.55 24.94
N PRO A 143 -23.90 -48.21 25.64
CA PRO A 143 -24.97 -48.97 25.00
C PRO A 143 -26.10 -48.05 24.50
N GLU A 144 -26.78 -48.49 23.45
CA GLU A 144 -28.00 -47.88 22.91
C GLU A 144 -29.17 -48.07 23.90
N GLU A 145 -29.97 -47.02 24.05
CA GLU A 145 -31.41 -47.09 24.30
C GLU A 145 -32.10 -45.93 23.58
#